data_AF-A0AAD3RNW4-F1
#
_entry.id   AF-A0AAD3RNW4-F1
#
_cell.length_a   1.000
_cell.length_b   1.000
_cell.length_c   1.000
_cell.angle_alpha   90.00
_cell.angle_beta   90.00
_cell.angle_gamma   90.00
#
_symmetry.space_group_name_H-M   'P 1'
#
loop_
_entity.id
_entity.type
_entity.pdbx_description
1 polymer ?
#
loop_
_entity_poly.entity_id
_entity_poly.type
_entity_poly.pdbx_seq_one_letter_code
_entity_poly.pdbx_strand_id
1 'polypeptide(L)'
;MACITQLIINSFRTVVNKGVTLVDLLSFATDLEAQADQLPRGALENALKGHASSIRHIHREQSTLSQSIKQLERTCNDLPVKVTNILSAIDAAEYLILHNATHVVKQETKGYIQSLVGYFKQYTEWVKNSLTAEVAQCKPISNIVDSMEIVACSFIVDSVNTFWFGLGGCSILLIPSIIFSVKLAKYYRRMDTEDVFEDLGNTGNHGEQVCDIHGNLSVVSSPYYDTLTRFPRASAPPSYTDW
;
A
#
# COMPACT_ATOMS: atom_id res chain seq x y z
N MET A 1 -45.72 -37.54 14.48
CA MET A 1 -45.89 -37.88 13.04
C MET A 1 -46.12 -39.37 12.82
N ALA A 2 -45.28 -40.27 13.37
CA ALA A 2 -45.43 -41.73 13.21
C ALA A 2 -46.79 -42.31 13.65
N CYS A 3 -47.40 -41.80 14.73
CA CYS A 3 -48.69 -42.29 15.22
C CYS A 3 -49.84 -42.07 14.21
N ILE A 4 -49.86 -40.91 13.52
CA ILE A 4 -50.91 -40.56 12.56
C ILE A 4 -50.79 -41.42 11.30
N THR A 5 -49.57 -41.60 10.79
CA THR A 5 -49.31 -42.42 9.60
C THR A 5 -49.71 -43.89 9.83
N GLN A 6 -49.41 -44.44 11.01
CA GLN A 6 -49.81 -45.80 11.38
C GLN A 6 -51.32 -45.95 11.50
N LEU A 7 -52.00 -44.96 12.09
CA LEU A 7 -53.46 -44.97 12.23
C LEU A 7 -54.17 -45.03 10.87
N ILE A 8 -53.68 -44.25 9.90
CA ILE A 8 -54.22 -44.21 8.53
C ILE A 8 -53.97 -45.53 7.80
N ILE A 9 -52.76 -46.08 7.88
CA ILE A 9 -52.41 -47.35 7.23
C ILE A 9 -53.27 -48.51 7.79
N ASN A 10 -53.44 -48.57 9.11
CA ASN A 10 -54.26 -49.59 9.77
C ASN A 10 -55.74 -49.48 9.39
N SER A 11 -56.26 -48.25 9.31
CA SER A 11 -57.63 -48.00 8.88
C SER A 11 -57.85 -48.47 7.44
N PHE A 12 -56.92 -48.13 6.54
CA PHE A 12 -56.99 -48.49 5.13
C PHE A 12 -56.82 -50.01 4.91
N ARG A 13 -55.91 -50.66 5.62
CA ARG A 13 -55.74 -52.13 5.60
C ARG A 13 -57.02 -52.85 6.01
N THR A 14 -57.72 -52.32 7.01
CA THR A 14 -58.99 -52.87 7.49
C THR A 14 -60.08 -52.76 6.43
N VAL A 15 -60.12 -51.65 5.69
CA VAL A 15 -61.08 -51.46 4.58
C VAL A 15 -60.79 -52.41 3.42
N VAL A 16 -59.52 -52.61 3.06
CA VAL A 16 -59.12 -53.50 1.95
C VAL A 16 -59.28 -54.99 2.31
N ASN A 17 -59.08 -55.36 3.57
CA ASN A 17 -59.26 -56.74 4.04
C ASN A 17 -60.71 -57.10 4.42
N LYS A 18 -61.63 -56.13 4.48
CA LYS A 18 -63.06 -56.44 4.53
C LYS A 18 -63.41 -57.07 3.19
N GLY A 19 -63.53 -58.40 3.17
CA GLY A 19 -63.78 -59.18 1.97
C GLY A 19 -64.84 -58.50 1.11
N VAL A 20 -64.43 -58.04 -0.07
CA VAL A 20 -65.28 -57.25 -0.97
C VAL A 20 -66.48 -58.08 -1.43
N THR A 21 -66.37 -59.42 -1.37
CA THR A 21 -67.44 -60.41 -1.58
C THR A 21 -67.12 -61.70 -0.81
N LEU A 22 -68.17 -62.46 -0.45
CA LEU A 22 -68.04 -63.84 0.10
C LEU A 22 -67.59 -64.87 -0.95
N VAL A 23 -67.61 -64.50 -2.22
CA VAL A 23 -67.28 -65.35 -3.38
C VAL A 23 -65.98 -64.87 -4.01
N ASP A 24 -65.12 -65.79 -4.45
CA ASP A 24 -63.93 -65.45 -5.22
C ASP A 24 -64.32 -64.77 -6.55
N LEU A 25 -63.90 -63.51 -6.73
CA LEU A 25 -64.23 -62.72 -7.92
C LEU A 25 -63.79 -63.43 -9.20
N LEU A 26 -62.66 -64.15 -9.14
CA LEU A 26 -62.08 -64.82 -10.29
C LEU A 26 -62.88 -66.06 -10.69
N SER A 27 -63.28 -66.88 -9.70
CA SER A 27 -64.18 -68.02 -9.94
C SER A 27 -65.54 -67.53 -10.45
N PHE A 28 -66.12 -66.50 -9.83
CA PHE A 28 -67.40 -65.94 -10.26
C PHE A 28 -67.37 -65.39 -11.69
N ALA A 29 -66.30 -64.66 -12.07
CA ALA A 29 -66.12 -64.19 -13.44
C ALA A 29 -66.01 -65.34 -14.44
N THR A 30 -65.37 -66.44 -14.04
CA THR A 30 -65.20 -67.65 -14.88
C THR A 30 -66.52 -68.40 -15.03
N ASP A 31 -67.30 -68.53 -13.95
CA ASP A 31 -68.64 -69.13 -13.98
C ASP A 31 -69.62 -68.29 -14.82
N LEU A 32 -69.56 -66.97 -14.71
CA LEU A 32 -70.39 -66.03 -15.49
C LEU A 32 -70.10 -66.15 -17.00
N GLU A 33 -68.84 -66.31 -17.37
CA GLU A 33 -68.42 -66.51 -18.75
C GLU A 33 -68.85 -67.89 -19.29
N ALA A 34 -68.72 -68.95 -18.48
CA ALA A 34 -69.18 -70.29 -18.81
C ALA A 34 -70.70 -70.39 -18.98
N GLN A 35 -71.48 -69.59 -18.24
CA GLN A 35 -72.91 -69.45 -18.44
C GLN A 35 -73.25 -68.63 -19.69
N ALA A 36 -72.45 -67.59 -20.00
CA ALA A 36 -72.63 -66.82 -21.22
C ALA A 36 -72.42 -67.68 -22.48
N ASP A 37 -71.45 -68.59 -22.46
CA ASP A 37 -71.17 -69.51 -23.60
C ASP A 37 -72.32 -70.50 -23.91
N GLN A 38 -73.23 -70.73 -22.97
CA GLN A 38 -74.41 -71.58 -23.16
C GLN A 38 -75.61 -70.81 -23.74
N LEU A 39 -75.55 -69.48 -23.80
CA LEU A 39 -76.62 -68.64 -24.32
C LEU A 39 -76.56 -68.54 -25.86
N PRO A 40 -77.70 -68.37 -26.54
CA PRO A 40 -77.70 -68.04 -27.96
C PRO A 40 -77.02 -66.69 -28.20
N ARG A 41 -76.25 -66.61 -29.29
CA ARG A 41 -75.48 -65.41 -29.64
C ARG A 41 -76.36 -64.17 -29.68
N GLY A 42 -75.99 -63.15 -28.91
CA GLY A 42 -76.76 -61.92 -28.81
C GLY A 42 -76.19 -60.90 -27.83
N ALA A 43 -76.95 -59.83 -27.60
CA ALA A 43 -76.55 -58.74 -26.71
C ALA A 43 -76.32 -59.20 -25.26
N LEU A 44 -77.09 -60.20 -24.79
CA LEU A 44 -76.99 -60.71 -23.43
C LEU A 44 -75.68 -61.48 -23.19
N GLU A 45 -75.29 -62.40 -24.08
CA GLU A 45 -73.99 -63.09 -24.01
C GLU A 45 -72.84 -62.08 -23.91
N ASN A 46 -72.81 -61.10 -24.82
CA ASN A 46 -71.76 -60.08 -24.84
C ASN A 46 -71.74 -59.23 -23.57
N ALA A 47 -72.90 -58.91 -23.01
CA ALA A 47 -73.00 -58.17 -21.75
C ALA A 47 -72.43 -58.99 -20.57
N LEU A 48 -72.75 -60.28 -20.47
CA LEU A 48 -72.21 -61.15 -19.42
C LEU A 48 -70.69 -61.29 -19.54
N LYS A 49 -70.16 -61.49 -20.75
CA LYS A 49 -68.70 -61.52 -21.00
C LYS A 49 -68.03 -60.19 -20.65
N GLY A 50 -68.69 -59.06 -20.95
CA GLY A 50 -68.26 -57.72 -20.55
C GLY A 50 -68.19 -57.54 -19.03
N HIS A 51 -69.17 -58.07 -18.29
CA HIS A 51 -69.14 -58.06 -16.82
C HIS A 51 -68.06 -58.98 -16.26
N ALA A 52 -67.89 -60.20 -16.78
CA ALA A 52 -66.81 -61.11 -16.37
C ALA A 52 -65.43 -60.46 -16.52
N SER A 53 -65.17 -59.82 -17.66
CA SER A 53 -63.92 -59.08 -17.89
C SER A 53 -63.74 -57.88 -16.96
N SER A 54 -64.80 -57.12 -16.68
CA SER A 54 -64.76 -56.01 -15.70
C SER A 54 -64.44 -56.51 -14.28
N ILE A 55 -64.99 -57.65 -13.89
CA ILE A 55 -64.72 -58.27 -12.57
C ILE A 55 -63.25 -58.70 -12.46
N ARG A 56 -62.68 -59.29 -13.53
CA ARG A 56 -61.24 -59.62 -13.58
C ARG A 56 -60.36 -58.38 -13.48
N HIS A 57 -60.76 -57.29 -14.14
CA HIS A 57 -60.05 -56.01 -14.03
C HIS A 57 -60.05 -55.49 -12.59
N ILE A 58 -61.22 -55.47 -11.93
CA ILE A 58 -61.34 -55.04 -10.53
C ILE A 58 -60.48 -55.89 -9.59
N HIS A 59 -60.44 -57.21 -9.80
CA HIS A 59 -59.58 -58.10 -9.00
C HIS A 59 -58.09 -57.75 -9.16
N ARG A 60 -57.65 -57.45 -10.39
CA ARG A 60 -56.27 -57.03 -10.65
C ARG A 60 -55.95 -55.71 -9.94
N GLU A 61 -56.83 -54.71 -10.05
CA GLU A 61 -56.65 -53.42 -9.38
C GLU A 61 -56.57 -53.56 -7.85
N GLN A 62 -57.40 -54.42 -7.25
CA GLN A 62 -57.31 -54.72 -5.82
C GLN A 62 -55.97 -55.37 -5.42
N SER A 63 -55.44 -56.26 -6.26
CA SER A 63 -54.12 -56.89 -6.01
C SER A 63 -52.98 -55.87 -6.06
N THR A 64 -52.99 -54.97 -7.05
CA THR A 64 -52.02 -53.88 -7.21
C THR A 64 -52.10 -52.91 -6.02
N LEU A 65 -53.31 -52.57 -5.60
CA LEU A 65 -53.55 -51.72 -4.43
C LEU A 65 -52.99 -52.38 -3.16
N SER A 66 -53.24 -53.66 -2.93
CA SER A 66 -52.71 -54.42 -1.79
C SER A 66 -51.17 -54.41 -1.74
N GLN A 67 -50.51 -54.57 -2.89
CA GLN A 67 -49.05 -54.47 -2.99
C GLN A 67 -48.54 -53.05 -2.66
N SER A 68 -49.22 -52.03 -3.18
CA SER A 68 -48.87 -50.63 -2.95
C SER A 68 -49.00 -50.24 -1.47
N ILE A 69 -50.03 -50.75 -0.78
CA ILE A 69 -50.20 -50.55 0.67
C ILE A 69 -49.06 -51.18 1.45
N LYS A 70 -48.69 -52.42 1.14
CA LYS A 70 -47.57 -53.11 1.81
C LYS A 70 -46.27 -52.33 1.62
N GLN A 71 -46.05 -51.76 0.43
CA GLN A 71 -44.87 -50.96 0.17
C GLN A 71 -44.89 -49.63 0.94
N LEU A 72 -46.03 -48.96 0.99
CA LEU A 72 -46.22 -47.75 1.77
C LEU A 72 -45.98 -48.03 3.26
N GLU A 73 -46.51 -49.14 3.79
CA GLU A 73 -46.32 -49.57 5.18
C GLU A 73 -44.84 -49.74 5.53
N ARG A 74 -44.07 -50.46 4.70
CA ARG A 74 -42.62 -50.59 4.89
C ARG A 74 -41.92 -49.24 4.89
N THR A 75 -42.28 -48.38 3.94
CA THR A 75 -41.66 -47.05 3.80
C THR A 75 -41.96 -46.18 5.02
N CYS A 76 -43.19 -46.18 5.50
CA CYS A 76 -43.61 -45.42 6.67
C CYS A 76 -43.00 -45.96 7.97
N ASN A 77 -42.71 -47.26 8.06
CA ASN A 77 -42.00 -47.85 9.20
C ASN A 77 -40.49 -47.53 9.19
N ASP A 78 -39.88 -47.45 8.01
CA ASP A 78 -38.45 -47.18 7.84
C ASP A 78 -38.12 -45.67 7.96
N LEU A 79 -39.06 -44.80 7.58
CA LEU A 79 -38.85 -43.35 7.56
C LEU A 79 -38.45 -42.76 8.93
N PRO A 80 -39.11 -43.10 10.07
CA PRO A 80 -38.69 -42.60 11.39
C PRO A 80 -37.28 -43.02 11.77
N VAL A 81 -36.87 -44.24 11.41
CA VAL A 81 -35.51 -44.75 11.69
C VAL A 81 -34.48 -43.96 10.89
N LYS A 82 -34.76 -43.69 9.61
CA LYS A 82 -33.88 -42.85 8.78
C LYS A 82 -33.79 -41.42 9.28
N VAL A 83 -34.92 -40.81 9.64
CA VAL A 83 -34.96 -39.43 10.16
C VAL A 83 -34.18 -39.32 11.47
N THR A 84 -34.33 -40.27 12.39
CA THR A 84 -33.58 -40.29 13.66
C THR A 84 -32.09 -40.49 13.46
N ASN A 85 -31.68 -41.36 12.53
CA ASN A 85 -30.26 -41.53 12.17
C ASN A 85 -29.65 -40.25 11.59
N ILE A 86 -30.36 -39.57 10.69
CA ILE A 86 -29.90 -38.30 10.11
C ILE A 86 -29.79 -37.24 11.21
N LEU A 87 -30.80 -37.12 12.08
CA LEU A 87 -30.78 -36.15 13.17
C LEU A 87 -29.61 -36.40 14.12
N SER A 88 -29.35 -37.66 14.48
CA SER A 88 -28.20 -38.04 15.31
C SER A 88 -26.85 -37.74 14.63
N ALA A 89 -26.75 -37.93 13.31
CA ALA A 89 -25.55 -37.58 12.56
C ALA A 89 -25.33 -36.05 12.51
N ILE A 90 -26.40 -35.27 12.39
CA ILE A 90 -26.36 -33.81 12.46
C ILE A 90 -25.89 -33.35 13.84
N ASP A 91 -26.47 -33.87 14.92
CA ASP A 91 -26.06 -33.53 16.30
C ASP A 91 -24.58 -33.86 16.54
N ALA A 92 -24.10 -35.00 16.05
CA ALA A 92 -22.69 -35.38 16.15
C ALA A 92 -21.78 -34.42 15.37
N ALA A 93 -22.16 -34.04 14.14
CA ALA A 93 -21.41 -33.09 13.33
C ALA A 93 -21.37 -31.69 13.99
N GLU A 94 -22.52 -31.22 14.50
CA GLU A 94 -22.62 -29.95 15.22
C GLU A 94 -21.73 -29.95 16.46
N TYR A 95 -21.73 -31.05 17.24
CA TYR A 95 -20.84 -31.19 18.39
C TYR A 95 -19.36 -31.12 18.00
N LEU A 96 -18.96 -31.81 16.94
CA LEU A 96 -17.57 -31.75 16.44
C LEU A 96 -17.18 -30.34 15.99
N ILE A 97 -18.07 -29.63 15.29
CA ILE A 97 -17.81 -28.26 14.84
C ILE A 97 -17.70 -27.32 16.05
N LEU A 98 -18.67 -27.33 16.97
CA LEU A 98 -18.73 -26.38 18.08
C LEU A 98 -17.68 -26.64 19.16
N HIS A 99 -17.37 -27.90 19.48
CA HIS A 99 -16.41 -28.21 20.55
C HIS A 99 -15.00 -28.44 20.03
N ASN A 100 -14.82 -29.26 18.99
CA ASN A 100 -13.47 -29.60 18.54
C ASN A 100 -12.88 -28.52 17.63
N ALA A 101 -13.63 -27.97 16.67
CA ALA A 101 -13.08 -26.92 15.81
C ALA A 101 -12.78 -25.64 16.59
N THR A 102 -13.65 -25.23 17.51
CA THR A 102 -13.39 -24.08 18.39
C THR A 102 -12.16 -24.30 19.28
N HIS A 103 -11.95 -25.52 19.79
CA HIS A 103 -10.74 -25.84 20.55
C HIS A 103 -9.47 -25.74 19.70
N VAL A 104 -9.46 -26.36 18.52
CA VAL A 104 -8.32 -26.35 17.59
C VAL A 104 -8.01 -24.92 17.13
N VAL A 105 -9.01 -24.16 16.69
CA VAL A 105 -8.82 -22.76 16.27
C VAL A 105 -8.28 -21.91 17.43
N LYS A 106 -8.78 -22.09 18.65
CA LYS A 106 -8.29 -21.37 19.83
C LYS A 106 -6.84 -21.74 20.18
N GLN A 107 -6.46 -23.01 20.01
CA GLN A 107 -5.11 -23.48 20.26
C GLN A 107 -4.12 -22.97 19.20
N GLU A 108 -4.46 -23.11 17.91
CA GLU A 108 -3.67 -22.58 16.80
C GLU A 108 -3.52 -21.05 16.87
N THR A 109 -4.61 -20.34 17.21
CA THR A 109 -4.57 -18.87 17.40
C THR A 109 -3.63 -18.47 18.52
N LYS A 110 -3.60 -19.21 19.65
CA LYS A 110 -2.64 -18.95 20.74
C LYS A 110 -1.19 -19.15 20.28
N GLY A 111 -0.92 -20.21 19.52
CA GLY A 111 0.40 -20.46 18.93
C GLY A 111 0.82 -19.35 17.98
N TYR A 112 -0.08 -18.92 17.09
CA TYR A 112 0.15 -17.81 16.17
C TYR A 112 0.45 -16.50 16.91
N ILE A 113 -0.35 -16.15 17.93
CA ILE A 113 -0.13 -14.96 18.76
C ILE A 113 1.24 -15.02 19.46
N GLN A 114 1.62 -16.18 20.01
CA GLN A 114 2.93 -16.35 20.64
C GLN A 114 4.08 -16.15 19.66
N SER A 115 4.00 -16.71 18.45
CA SER A 115 4.99 -16.49 17.38
C SER A 115 5.06 -15.02 16.97
N LEU A 116 3.92 -14.36 16.78
CA LEU A 116 3.85 -12.94 16.43
C LEU A 116 4.51 -12.07 17.49
N VAL A 117 4.17 -12.28 18.77
CA VAL A 117 4.80 -11.58 19.91
C VAL A 117 6.30 -11.87 19.97
N GLY A 118 6.73 -13.10 19.65
CA GLY A 118 8.14 -13.46 19.53
C GLY A 118 8.87 -12.62 18.49
N TYR A 119 8.30 -12.47 17.29
CA TYR A 119 8.87 -11.62 16.24
C TYR A 119 8.95 -10.15 16.67
N PHE A 120 7.89 -9.61 17.28
CA PHE A 120 7.92 -8.23 17.78
C PHE A 120 8.99 -8.03 18.86
N LYS A 121 9.15 -8.98 19.80
CA LYS A 121 10.21 -8.90 20.82
C LYS A 121 11.59 -8.92 20.19
N GLN A 122 11.85 -9.85 19.28
CA GLN A 122 13.14 -9.97 18.60
C GLN A 122 13.45 -8.72 17.77
N TYR A 123 12.47 -8.19 17.04
CA TYR A 123 12.62 -6.93 16.31
C TYR A 123 12.88 -5.75 17.25
N THR A 124 12.13 -5.64 18.34
CA THR A 124 12.33 -4.58 19.33
C THR A 124 13.72 -4.65 19.96
N GLU A 125 14.19 -5.86 20.26
CA GLU A 125 15.52 -6.09 20.82
C GLU A 125 16.62 -5.78 19.80
N TRP A 126 16.43 -6.16 18.53
CA TRP A 126 17.31 -5.77 17.44
C TRP A 126 17.36 -4.26 17.26
N VAL A 127 16.21 -3.57 17.20
CA VAL A 127 16.15 -2.09 17.10
C VAL A 127 16.85 -1.45 18.30
N LYS A 128 16.58 -1.92 19.52
CA LYS A 128 17.25 -1.43 20.72
C LYS A 128 18.77 -1.61 20.61
N ASN A 129 19.23 -2.79 20.19
CA ASN A 129 20.65 -3.10 20.05
C ASN A 129 21.31 -2.22 18.97
N SER A 130 20.68 -2.07 17.80
CA SER A 130 21.12 -1.20 16.72
C SER A 130 21.18 0.27 17.17
N LEU A 131 20.15 0.74 17.88
CA LEU A 131 20.15 2.09 18.46
C LEU A 131 21.24 2.25 19.52
N THR A 132 21.46 1.28 20.41
CA THR A 132 22.55 1.39 21.39
C THR A 132 23.93 1.27 20.77
N ALA A 133 24.08 0.52 19.68
CA ALA A 133 25.36 0.36 19.00
C ALA A 133 25.73 1.60 18.16
N GLU A 134 24.75 2.21 17.48
CA GLU A 134 24.97 3.35 16.59
C GLU A 134 24.72 4.70 17.29
N VAL A 135 23.71 4.83 18.14
CA VAL A 135 23.32 6.10 18.81
C VAL A 135 24.08 6.33 20.12
N ALA A 136 24.74 5.33 20.71
CA ALA A 136 25.69 5.59 21.81
C ALA A 136 26.85 6.51 21.36
N GLN A 137 27.18 6.51 20.06
CA GLN A 137 28.16 7.43 19.47
C GLN A 137 27.59 8.83 19.20
N CYS A 138 26.26 8.99 19.15
CA CYS A 138 25.58 10.27 18.94
C CYS A 138 25.29 11.05 20.24
N LYS A 139 25.50 10.44 21.42
CA LYS A 139 25.36 11.13 22.71
C LYS A 139 26.34 12.30 22.91
N PRO A 140 27.63 12.22 22.51
CA PRO A 140 28.47 13.41 22.46
C PRO A 140 28.05 14.39 21.36
N ILE A 141 27.55 13.92 20.21
CA ILE A 141 27.17 14.78 19.07
C ILE A 141 25.94 15.65 19.39
N SER A 142 24.90 15.05 19.97
CA SER A 142 23.71 15.80 20.42
C SER A 142 24.05 16.83 21.49
N ASN A 143 24.90 16.48 22.46
CA ASN A 143 25.37 17.42 23.50
C ASN A 143 26.24 18.56 22.92
N ILE A 144 27.07 18.28 21.91
CA ILE A 144 27.87 19.31 21.22
C ILE A 144 26.99 20.25 20.41
N VAL A 145 25.99 19.74 19.69
CA VAL A 145 25.06 20.57 18.90
C VAL A 145 24.24 21.47 19.81
N ASP A 146 23.70 20.94 20.91
CA ASP A 146 22.94 21.72 21.90
C ASP A 146 23.83 22.79 22.55
N SER A 147 25.08 22.44 22.88
CA SER A 147 26.07 23.40 23.41
C SER A 147 26.47 24.47 22.38
N MET A 148 26.57 24.10 21.10
CA MET A 148 26.93 25.02 20.02
C MET A 148 25.79 25.97 19.69
N GLU A 149 24.53 25.52 19.76
CA GLU A 149 23.35 26.36 19.59
C GLU A 149 23.25 27.42 20.69
N ILE A 150 23.44 27.02 21.96
CA ILE A 150 23.44 27.94 23.10
C ILE A 150 24.58 28.99 22.98
N VAL A 151 25.78 28.56 22.60
CA VAL A 151 26.93 29.48 22.44
C VAL A 151 26.76 30.40 21.24
N ALA A 152 26.29 29.90 20.09
CA ALA A 152 26.12 30.71 18.89
C ALA A 152 25.00 31.74 19.07
N CYS A 153 23.86 31.34 19.64
CA CYS A 153 22.71 32.22 19.81
C CYS A 153 22.95 33.26 20.92
N SER A 154 23.53 32.85 22.06
CA SER A 154 23.70 33.76 23.20
C SER A 154 24.97 34.61 23.12
N PHE A 155 26.05 34.14 22.49
CA PHE A 155 27.32 34.89 22.46
C PHE A 155 27.53 35.68 21.17
N ILE A 156 27.07 35.18 20.01
CA ILE A 156 27.32 35.82 18.72
C ILE A 156 26.14 36.71 18.31
N VAL A 157 24.90 36.20 18.40
CA VAL A 157 23.73 36.97 17.94
C VAL A 157 23.41 38.12 18.90
N ASP A 158 23.53 37.90 20.22
CA ASP A 158 23.27 38.94 21.23
C ASP A 158 24.46 39.91 21.43
N SER A 159 25.72 39.45 21.37
CA SER A 159 26.88 40.35 21.61
C SER A 159 27.40 41.05 20.34
N VAL A 160 27.13 40.50 19.14
CA VAL A 160 27.59 41.03 17.85
C VAL A 160 26.39 41.51 17.03
N ASN A 161 25.52 42.30 17.67
CA ASN A 161 24.49 43.10 17.04
C ASN A 161 25.04 43.62 15.70
N THR A 162 24.39 43.31 14.57
CA THR A 162 24.85 43.39 13.17
C THR A 162 25.81 44.54 12.82
N PHE A 163 25.70 45.65 13.55
CA PHE A 163 26.70 46.73 13.66
C PHE A 163 28.17 46.26 13.74
N TRP A 164 28.55 45.39 14.67
CA TRP A 164 29.95 44.98 14.86
C TRP A 164 30.47 44.08 13.73
N PHE A 165 29.59 43.27 13.13
CA PHE A 165 29.92 42.49 11.93
C PHE A 165 30.14 43.41 10.73
N GLY A 166 29.32 44.45 10.57
CA GLY A 166 29.50 45.48 9.55
C GLY A 166 30.81 46.26 9.74
N LEU A 167 31.12 46.68 10.97
CA LEU A 167 32.34 47.43 11.28
C LEU A 167 33.61 46.58 11.14
N GLY A 168 33.59 45.33 11.61
CA GLY A 168 34.69 44.38 11.45
C GLY A 168 34.90 43.96 10.00
N GLY A 169 33.83 43.61 9.28
CA GLY A 169 33.86 43.22 7.88
C GLY A 169 34.38 44.33 6.98
N CYS A 170 33.89 45.56 7.15
CA CYS A 170 34.39 46.73 6.42
C CYS A 170 35.87 47.00 6.74
N SER A 171 36.30 46.89 8.00
CA SER A 171 37.70 47.10 8.39
C SER A 171 38.64 46.10 7.73
N ILE A 172 38.25 44.82 7.65
CA ILE A 172 39.05 43.77 6.99
C ILE A 172 39.15 44.00 5.49
N LEU A 173 38.08 44.47 4.82
CA LEU A 173 38.09 44.74 3.38
C LEU A 173 38.80 46.07 3.02
N LEU A 174 38.79 47.05 3.91
CA LEU A 174 39.46 48.34 3.72
C LEU A 174 40.98 48.21 3.77
N ILE A 175 41.54 47.33 4.60
CA ILE A 175 43.01 47.16 4.71
C ILE A 175 43.65 46.77 3.35
N PRO A 176 43.18 45.73 2.63
CA PRO A 176 43.65 45.42 1.28
C PRO A 176 43.40 46.54 0.27
N SER A 177 42.25 47.20 0.35
CA SER A 177 41.86 48.29 -0.56
C SER A 177 42.80 49.50 -0.43
N ILE A 178 43.19 49.87 0.79
CA ILE A 178 44.14 50.97 1.05
C ILE A 178 45.53 50.60 0.53
N ILE A 179 46.00 49.37 0.78
CA ILE A 179 47.31 48.90 0.28
C ILE A 179 47.37 48.98 -1.25
N PHE A 180 46.31 48.51 -1.92
CA PHE A 180 46.20 48.58 -3.37
C PHE A 180 46.17 50.03 -3.88
N SER A 181 45.39 50.90 -3.22
CA SER A 181 45.30 52.32 -3.56
C SER A 181 46.64 53.04 -3.40
N VAL A 182 47.42 52.76 -2.35
CA VAL A 182 48.75 53.35 -2.14
C VAL A 182 49.76 52.85 -3.18
N LYS A 183 49.70 51.56 -3.54
CA LYS A 183 50.55 50.98 -4.60
C LYS A 183 50.23 51.61 -5.96
N LEU A 184 48.95 51.79 -6.28
CA LEU A 184 48.52 52.49 -7.48
C LEU A 184 48.90 53.97 -7.47
N ALA A 185 48.76 54.68 -6.35
CA ALA A 185 49.18 56.09 -6.26
C ALA A 185 50.70 56.26 -6.49
N LYS A 186 51.52 55.31 -6.01
CA LYS A 186 52.96 55.27 -6.32
C LYS A 186 53.26 54.92 -7.78
N TYR A 187 52.43 54.08 -8.41
CA TYR A 187 52.53 53.75 -9.83
C TYR A 187 52.13 54.96 -10.71
N TYR A 188 51.01 55.61 -10.37
CA TYR A 188 50.49 56.81 -11.05
C TYR A 188 51.46 57.99 -10.96
N ARG A 189 52.09 58.23 -9.80
CA ARG A 189 53.12 59.27 -9.64
C ARG A 189 54.43 58.96 -10.38
N ARG A 190 54.70 57.68 -10.68
CA ARG A 190 55.86 57.29 -11.50
C ARG A 190 55.56 57.44 -12.99
N MET A 191 54.30 57.23 -13.38
CA MET A 191 53.81 57.45 -14.74
C MET A 191 53.92 58.93 -15.14
N ASP A 192 53.65 59.88 -14.22
CA ASP A 192 53.85 61.33 -14.47
C ASP A 192 55.33 61.77 -14.53
N THR A 193 56.29 60.87 -14.30
CA THR A 193 57.75 61.19 -14.35
C THR A 193 58.46 60.71 -15.62
N GLU A 194 57.72 60.24 -16.63
CA GLU A 194 58.26 59.87 -17.95
C GLU A 194 57.52 60.56 -19.10
N ASP A 195 57.13 61.83 -18.90
CA ASP A 195 56.60 62.71 -19.95
C ASP A 195 57.55 63.88 -20.25
N VAL A 196 58.87 63.64 -20.24
CA VAL A 196 59.88 64.58 -20.76
C VAL A 196 60.70 63.88 -21.85
N PHE A 197 60.34 64.19 -23.10
CA PHE A 197 61.12 63.94 -24.31
C PHE A 197 62.50 64.61 -24.22
N GLU A 198 63.57 63.92 -24.63
CA GLU A 198 64.68 64.49 -25.43
C GLU A 198 65.33 63.41 -26.32
N ASP A 199 65.04 63.53 -27.62
CA ASP A 199 65.95 63.59 -28.76
C ASP A 199 67.32 62.86 -28.67
N LEU A 200 67.49 61.79 -29.47
CA LEU A 200 68.41 61.78 -30.63
C LEU A 200 68.58 60.35 -31.18
N GLY A 201 68.16 60.15 -32.43
CA GLY A 201 68.81 59.20 -33.33
C GLY A 201 68.22 57.80 -33.47
N ASN A 202 67.17 57.66 -34.28
CA ASN A 202 67.29 56.76 -35.43
C ASN A 202 66.29 57.12 -36.52
N THR A 203 66.86 57.50 -37.67
CA THR A 203 66.34 57.32 -39.02
C THR A 203 65.16 56.34 -39.16
N GLY A 204 64.02 56.89 -39.56
CA GLY A 204 62.83 56.16 -39.97
C GLY A 204 61.74 57.13 -40.41
N ASN A 205 61.79 57.54 -41.68
CA ASN A 205 60.85 58.46 -42.32
C ASN A 205 59.38 58.00 -42.21
N HIS A 206 58.52 58.94 -41.79
CA HIS A 206 57.08 59.15 -42.02
C HIS A 206 56.35 59.43 -40.68
N GLY A 207 55.91 60.63 -40.31
CA GLY A 207 55.56 61.82 -41.06
C GLY A 207 54.03 61.98 -41.10
N GLU A 208 53.43 62.60 -40.08
CA GLU A 208 52.14 63.30 -40.21
C GLU A 208 52.33 64.75 -39.75
N GLN A 209 52.75 65.59 -40.70
CA GLN A 209 52.47 67.01 -40.69
C GLN A 209 51.08 67.21 -41.27
N VAL A 210 50.17 67.77 -40.47
CA VAL A 210 48.96 68.42 -40.99
C VAL A 210 49.18 69.92 -40.89
N CYS A 211 49.37 70.55 -42.06
CA CYS A 211 49.36 72.01 -42.21
C CYS A 211 48.14 72.37 -43.07
N ASP A 212 47.24 73.20 -42.54
CA ASP A 212 46.08 73.69 -43.27
C ASP A 212 46.40 74.92 -44.16
N ILE A 213 45.47 75.20 -45.07
CA ILE A 213 45.59 75.92 -46.35
C ILE A 213 45.99 77.41 -46.23
N HIS A 214 47.19 77.73 -45.77
CA HIS A 214 47.87 79.01 -46.11
C HIS A 214 49.38 79.07 -45.82
N GLY A 215 50.05 77.95 -45.50
CA GLY A 215 51.51 77.87 -45.59
C GLY A 215 52.31 78.80 -44.67
N ASN A 216 51.92 78.95 -43.39
CA ASN A 216 52.79 79.59 -42.40
C ASN A 216 52.72 78.90 -41.03
N LEU A 217 53.89 78.58 -40.46
CA LEU A 217 54.07 77.91 -39.17
C LEU A 217 54.34 78.97 -38.10
N SER A 218 53.50 79.05 -37.06
CA SER A 218 53.79 79.87 -35.88
C SER A 218 53.66 79.05 -34.60
N VAL A 219 54.70 79.11 -33.77
CA VAL A 219 54.80 78.48 -32.44
C VAL A 219 54.61 79.58 -31.40
N VAL A 220 53.71 79.38 -30.45
CA VAL A 220 53.53 80.26 -29.28
C VAL A 220 53.66 79.42 -28.02
N SER A 221 54.47 79.90 -27.08
CA SER A 221 54.79 79.28 -25.77
C SER A 221 54.44 80.25 -24.63
N SER A 222 54.46 79.75 -23.38
CA SER A 222 54.59 80.45 -22.06
C SER A 222 53.35 80.49 -21.14
N PRO A 223 53.48 80.64 -19.78
CA PRO A 223 54.39 79.99 -18.83
C PRO A 223 53.73 79.51 -17.51
N TYR A 224 54.54 78.80 -16.71
CA TYR A 224 54.33 78.12 -15.42
C TYR A 224 54.46 79.02 -14.17
N TYR A 225 53.75 78.72 -13.07
CA TYR A 225 54.19 79.05 -11.69
C TYR A 225 53.76 77.98 -10.66
N ASP A 226 54.74 77.61 -9.84
CA ASP A 226 54.82 76.49 -8.90
C ASP A 226 54.61 76.98 -7.45
N THR A 227 53.83 76.26 -6.64
CA THR A 227 53.78 76.44 -5.18
C THR A 227 53.66 75.09 -4.45
N LEU A 228 54.69 74.26 -4.57
CA LEU A 228 54.90 73.08 -3.73
C LEU A 228 55.48 73.45 -2.36
N THR A 229 54.74 73.12 -1.30
CA THR A 229 55.18 73.14 0.10
C THR A 229 56.30 72.12 0.32
N ARG A 230 57.48 72.65 0.60
CA ARG A 230 58.74 71.95 0.83
C ARG A 230 58.91 71.68 2.33
N PHE A 231 58.76 70.44 2.76
CA PHE A 231 59.32 69.96 4.03
C PHE A 231 60.53 69.05 3.76
N PRO A 232 61.57 69.10 4.62
CA PRO A 232 62.89 68.58 4.32
C PRO A 232 62.93 67.05 4.32
N ARG A 233 63.69 66.48 3.37
CA ARG A 233 64.06 65.07 3.33
C ARG A 233 64.94 64.78 4.55
N ALA A 234 64.39 64.15 5.59
CA ALA A 234 65.19 63.63 6.69
C ALA A 234 65.93 62.38 6.23
N SER A 235 67.25 62.45 6.33
CA SER A 235 68.27 61.52 5.88
C SER A 235 68.22 60.18 6.61
N ALA A 236 68.55 59.09 5.93
CA ALA A 236 68.85 57.80 6.55
C ALA A 236 70.25 57.82 7.21
N PRO A 237 70.45 57.21 8.40
CA PRO A 237 71.77 56.86 8.91
C PRO A 237 72.28 55.51 8.34
N PRO A 238 73.60 55.24 8.36
CA PRO A 238 74.29 54.48 7.31
C PRO A 238 74.41 52.97 7.56
N SER A 239 74.53 52.18 6.48
CA SER A 239 75.14 50.84 6.51
C SER A 239 76.64 50.95 6.24
N TYR A 240 77.42 50.41 7.17
CA TYR A 240 78.86 50.49 7.25
C TYR A 240 79.56 49.73 6.10
N THR A 241 80.17 50.47 5.18
CA THR A 241 81.46 50.14 4.58
C THR A 241 82.16 51.47 4.27
N ASP A 242 83.21 51.74 5.06
CA ASP A 242 84.34 52.62 4.78
C ASP A 242 84.21 54.17 4.91
N TRP A 243 84.84 54.65 5.98
CA TRP A 243 85.50 55.96 6.28
C TRP A 243 84.87 57.28 5.82
#